data_AF-A0A8J8IWG8-F1
#
_entry.id   AF-A0A8J8IWG8-F1
#
_cell.length_a   1.000
_cell.length_b   1.000
_cell.length_c   1.000
_cell.angle_alpha   90.00
_cell.angle_beta   90.00
_cell.angle_gamma   90.00
#
_symmetry.space_group_name_H-M   'P 1'
#
loop_
_entity.id
_entity.type
_entity.pdbx_description
1 polymer ?
#
loop_
_entity_poly.entity_id
_entity_poly.type
_entity_poly.pdbx_seq_one_letter_code
_entity_poly.pdbx_strand_id
1 'polypeptide(L)' 'MDVFELARRYHQEIGIKEPSFATLAAEIFGELGLKIYEHLKNEGYTLKSTRFIDYDNSLVLEVVKGEKAFEILLRKA' A
#
# COMPACT_ATOMS: atom_id res chain seq x y z
N MET A 1 8.72 -12.74 7.52
CA MET A 1 8.84 -12.69 6.05
C MET A 1 10.02 -11.81 5.71
N ASP A 2 10.83 -12.16 4.71
CA ASP A 2 11.94 -11.32 4.28
C ASP A 2 11.44 -10.06 3.55
N VAL A 3 12.24 -8.99 3.52
CA VAL A 3 11.87 -7.71 2.92
C VAL A 3 11.57 -7.84 1.43
N PHE A 4 12.33 -8.68 0.71
CA PHE A 4 12.11 -8.88 -0.73
C PHE A 4 10.83 -9.68 -1.01
N GLU A 5 10.49 -10.61 -0.12
CA GLU A 5 9.22 -11.33 -0.20
C GLU A 5 8.05 -10.40 0.09
N LEU A 6 8.16 -9.53 1.10
CA LEU A 6 7.18 -8.50 1.39
C LEU A 6 7.04 -7.50 0.24
N ALA A 7 8.14 -7.05 -0.37
CA ALA A 7 8.14 -6.17 -1.54
C ALA A 7 7.40 -6.81 -2.74
N ARG A 8 7.62 -8.11 -2.99
CA ARG A 8 6.87 -8.85 -4.02
C ARG A 8 5.37 -8.83 -3.74
N ARG A 9 4.96 -8.99 -2.48
CA ARG A 9 3.54 -8.89 -2.09
C ARG A 9 3.01 -7.47 -2.25
N TYR A 10 3.77 -6.44 -1.90
CA TYR A 10 3.39 -5.05 -2.14
C TYR A 10 3.17 -4.76 -3.64
N HIS A 11 4.01 -5.32 -4.50
CA HIS A 11 3.84 -5.23 -5.95
C HIS A 11 2.58 -5.98 -6.43
N GLN A 12 2.38 -7.22 -5.99
CA GLN A 12 1.32 -8.11 -6.48
C GLN A 12 -0.07 -7.78 -5.91
N GLU A 13 -0.17 -7.45 -4.63
CA GLU A 13 -1.44 -7.32 -3.92
C GLU A 13 -1.97 -5.89 -3.94
N ILE A 14 -1.09 -4.91 -3.75
CA ILE A 14 -1.47 -3.50 -3.72
C ILE A 14 -0.96 -2.71 -4.93
N GLY A 15 -0.24 -3.33 -5.86
CA GLY A 15 0.04 -2.74 -7.16
C GLY A 15 1.10 -1.64 -7.17
N ILE A 16 2.07 -1.63 -6.25
CA ILE A 16 3.23 -0.73 -6.36
C ILE A 16 4.06 -1.14 -7.56
N LYS A 17 4.01 -0.34 -8.63
CA LYS A 17 4.59 -0.71 -9.92
C LYS A 17 6.12 -0.76 -9.91
N GLU A 18 6.76 0.18 -9.24
CA GLU A 18 8.22 0.26 -9.21
C GLU A 18 8.79 -0.67 -8.12
N PRO A 19 9.68 -1.62 -8.48
CA PRO A 19 10.25 -2.56 -7.51
C PRO A 19 11.01 -1.87 -6.36
N SER A 20 11.73 -0.79 -6.65
CA SER A 20 12.42 0.03 -5.65
C SER A 20 11.45 0.60 -4.61
N PHE A 21 10.33 1.15 -5.06
CA PHE A 21 9.28 1.67 -4.18
C PHE A 21 8.56 0.57 -3.41
N ALA A 22 8.36 -0.61 -4.00
CA ALA A 22 7.80 -1.74 -3.27
C ALA A 22 8.74 -2.19 -2.14
N THR A 23 10.05 -2.21 -2.38
CA THR A 23 11.07 -2.50 -1.37
C THR A 23 11.06 -1.43 -0.27
N LEU A 24 11.10 -0.14 -0.61
CA LEU A 24 11.06 0.94 0.38
C LEU A 24 9.78 0.91 1.22
N ALA A 25 8.62 0.70 0.59
CA ALA A 25 7.35 0.57 1.30
C ALA A 25 7.37 -0.65 2.25
N ALA A 26 7.92 -1.78 1.81
CA ALA A 26 8.09 -2.97 2.65
C ALA A 26 9.04 -2.73 3.82
N GLU A 27 10.16 -2.03 3.61
CA GLU A 27 11.13 -1.67 4.67
C GLU A 27 10.51 -0.74 5.72
N ILE A 28 9.74 0.25 5.28
CA ILE A 28 9.20 1.29 6.17
C ILE A 28 7.95 0.82 6.89
N PHE A 29 7.02 0.19 6.17
CA PHE A 29 5.69 -0.15 6.68
C PHE A 29 5.54 -1.63 7.05
N GLY A 30 6.50 -2.50 6.70
CA GLY A 30 6.42 -3.91 7.03
C GLY A 30 5.11 -4.52 6.51
N GLU A 31 4.48 -5.38 7.32
CA GLU A 31 3.18 -5.96 6.98
C GLU A 31 2.00 -4.98 7.14
N LEU A 32 2.19 -3.80 7.73
CA LEU A 32 1.09 -2.88 8.06
C LEU A 32 0.34 -2.43 6.81
N GLY A 33 1.04 -2.07 5.72
CA GLY A 33 0.41 -1.65 4.48
C GLY A 33 -0.49 -2.72 3.88
N LEU A 34 -0.06 -3.98 3.91
CA LEU A 34 -0.88 -5.12 3.45
C LEU A 34 -2.07 -5.37 4.38
N LYS A 35 -1.88 -5.31 5.70
CA LYS A 35 -2.97 -5.48 6.67
C LYS A 35 -4.04 -4.40 6.54
N ILE A 36 -3.64 -3.17 6.25
CA ILE A 36 -4.59 -2.06 5.99
C ILE A 36 -5.34 -2.31 4.69
N TYR A 37 -4.64 -2.70 3.61
CA TYR A 37 -5.30 -3.09 2.37
C TYR A 37 -6.31 -4.23 2.57
N GLU A 38 -5.93 -5.27 3.30
CA GLU A 38 -6.79 -6.42 3.57
C GLU A 38 -8.01 -6.03 4.42
N HIS A 39 -7.83 -5.19 5.43
CA HIS A 39 -8.93 -4.65 6.22
C HIS A 39 -9.91 -3.85 5.35
N LEU A 40 -9.41 -2.95 4.49
CA LEU A 40 -10.24 -2.17 3.58
C LEU A 40 -11.01 -3.06 2.60
N LYS A 41 -10.33 -4.07 2.04
CA LYS A 41 -10.97 -5.04 1.15
C LYS A 41 -12.10 -5.79 1.85
N ASN A 42 -11.90 -6.23 3.10
CA ASN A 42 -12.91 -6.92 3.90
C ASN A 42 -14.10 -6.01 4.25
N GLU A 43 -13.85 -4.71 4.41
CA GLU A 43 -14.89 -3.69 4.57
C GLU A 43 -15.62 -3.34 3.25
N GLY A 44 -15.27 -3.97 2.14
CA GLY A 44 -15.90 -3.77 0.83
C GLY A 44 -15.37 -2.58 0.03
N TYR A 45 -14.17 -2.09 0.35
CA TYR A 45 -13.47 -1.13 -0.49
C TYR A 45 -12.70 -1.84 -1.61
N THR A 46 -12.66 -1.21 -2.78
CA THR A 46 -11.82 -1.64 -3.90
C THR A 46 -10.62 -0.72 -4.02
N LEU A 47 -9.42 -1.29 -4.08
CA LEU A 47 -8.20 -0.53 -4.36
C LEU A 47 -8.18 -0.11 -5.82
N LYS A 48 -8.09 1.20 -6.06
CA LYS A 48 -8.02 1.82 -7.39
C LYS A 48 -6.58 2.04 -7.83
N SER A 49 -5.75 2.57 -6.94
CA SER A 49 -4.33 2.78 -7.22
C SER A 49 -3.53 2.85 -5.91
N THR A 50 -2.22 2.62 -6.03
CA THR A 50 -1.27 2.77 -4.94
C THR A 50 -0.06 3.53 -5.45
N ARG A 51 0.45 4.44 -4.63
CA ARG A 51 1.73 5.11 -4.89
C ARG A 51 2.53 5.20 -3.60
N PHE A 52 3.83 5.01 -3.72
CA PHE A 52 4.77 5.33 -2.67
C PHE A 52 5.40 6.68 -3.00
N ILE A 53 5.55 7.51 -1.99
CA ILE A 53 6.11 8.85 -2.06
C ILE A 53 7.40 8.81 -1.26
N ASP A 54 8.53 8.78 -1.96
CA ASP A 54 9.87 8.60 -1.39
C ASP A 54 10.34 9.79 -0.56
N TYR A 55 10.11 11.01 -1.04
CA TYR A 55 10.48 12.24 -0.33
C TYR A 55 9.81 12.37 1.04
N ASP A 56 8.57 11.88 1.16
CA ASP A 56 7.77 11.92 2.39
C ASP A 56 7.70 10.57 3.12
N ASN A 57 8.42 9.55 2.64
CA ASN A 57 8.35 8.17 3.16
C ASN A 57 6.91 7.71 3.42
N SER A 58 6.03 7.94 2.45
CA SER A 58 4.58 7.79 2.61
C SER A 58 4.00 6.80 1.61
N LEU A 59 3.09 5.95 2.06
CA LEU A 59 2.31 5.05 1.21
C LEU A 59 0.88 5.58 1.07
N VAL A 60 0.44 5.79 -0.16
CA VAL A 60 -0.92 6.24 -0.46
C VAL A 60 -1.70 5.11 -1.12
N LEU A 61 -2.87 4.80 -0.56
CA LEU A 61 -3.86 3.89 -1.11
C LEU A 61 -5.09 4.68 -1.55
N GLU A 62 -5.35 4.72 -2.86
CA GLU A 62 -6.61 5.24 -3.40
C GLU A 62 -7.64 4.11 -3.42
N VAL A 63 -8.73 4.27 -2.67
CA VAL A 63 -9.79 3.26 -2.56
C VAL A 63 -11.15 3.82 -2.92
N VAL A 64 -12.04 2.96 -3.40
CA VAL A 64 -13.41 3.31 -3.76
C VAL A 64 -14.42 2.40 -3.05
N LYS A 65 -15.56 2.95 -2.65
CA LYS A 65 -16.70 2.20 -2.09
C LYS A 65 -18.01 2.83 -2.57
N GLY A 66 -18.73 2.11 -3.42
CA GLY A 66 -19.84 2.68 -4.19
C GLY A 66 -19.36 3.81 -5.09
N GLU A 67 -19.98 4.99 -4.98
CA GLU A 67 -19.62 6.18 -5.75
C GLU A 67 -18.55 7.07 -5.09
N LYS A 68 -18.10 6.70 -3.87
CA LYS A 68 -17.15 7.52 -3.10
C LYS A 68 -15.72 7.01 -3.29
N ALA A 69 -14.79 7.96 -3.44
CA ALA A 69 -13.35 7.70 -3.47
C ALA A 69 -12.67 8.32 -2.26
N PHE A 70 -11.67 7.63 -1.72
CA PHE A 70 -10.89 8.05 -0.56
C PHE A 70 -9.40 7.82 -0.82
N GLU A 71 -8.57 8.65 -0.18
CA GLU A 71 -7.13 8.44 -0.11
C GLU A 71 -6.74 8.15 1.33
N ILE A 72 -5.98 7.07 1.53
CA ILE A 72 -5.44 6.69 2.82
C ILE A 72 -3.93 6.88 2.74
N LEU A 73 -3.41 7.73 3.63
CA LEU A 73 -1.99 8.04 3.75
C LEU A 73 -1.42 7.32 4.97
N LEU A 74 -0.47 6.41 4.75
CA LEU A 74 0.40 5.89 5.80
C LEU A 74 1.70 6.67 5.76
N ARG A 75 2.09 7.20 6.91
CA ARG A 75 3.33 7.96 7.07
C ARG A 75 4.02 7.52 8.36
N LYS A 76 5.32 7.27 8.28
CA LYS A 76 6.16 7.06 9.46
C LYS A 76 6.51 8.43 10.03
N ALA A 77 6.14 8.67 11.29
CA ALA A 77 6.47 9.89 12.03
C ALA A 77 7.92 9.88 12.54
#